data_AF-A0A3C0HMS2-F1
#
_entry.id   AF-A0A3C0HMS2-F1
#
_cell.length_a   1.000
_cell.length_b   1.000
_cell.length_c   1.000
_cell.angle_alpha   90.00
_cell.angle_beta   90.00
_cell.angle_gamma   90.00
#
_symmetry.space_group_name_H-M   'P 1'
#
loop_
_entity.id
_entity.type
_entity.pdbx_description
1 polymer ?
#
loop_
_entity_poly.entity_id
_entity_poly.type
_entity_poly.pdbx_seq_one_letter_code
_entity_poly.pdbx_strand_id
1 'polypeptide(L)'
;MSRTAANQRTTKETEIDIALDLDGSGQTDIDTGLPFFSHMLDQLGRHGGFNLKVHATGDLEIDAHHTVEDVGIALGETFRAAWGEKRGVRRFASNCVPLDEAAVEVVLDLSGRPYLHYEVEFPGEKILGDPPFDPQLVEEFWRAFVM
;
A
#
# COMPACT_ATOMS: atom_id res chain seq x y z
N MET A 1 -22.69 -0.13 -9.75
CA MET A 1 -21.51 0.69 -10.12
C MET A 1 -20.29 -0.07 -9.64
N SER A 2 -19.25 -0.17 -10.45
CA SER A 2 -17.99 -0.83 -10.07
C SER A 2 -17.19 0.11 -9.16
N ARG A 3 -16.62 -0.39 -8.06
CA ARG A 3 -15.73 0.39 -7.19
C ARG A 3 -14.30 0.30 -7.68
N THR A 4 -14.04 0.97 -8.81
CA THR A 4 -12.78 0.91 -9.55
C THR A 4 -12.17 2.30 -9.69
N ALA A 5 -10.85 2.37 -9.69
CA ALA A 5 -10.12 3.60 -10.03
C ALA A 5 -8.76 3.28 -10.66
N ALA A 6 -8.20 4.27 -11.34
CA ALA A 6 -6.84 4.24 -11.83
C ALA A 6 -6.17 5.60 -11.59
N ASN A 7 -4.86 5.59 -11.38
CA ASN A 7 -4.07 6.80 -11.14
C ASN A 7 -2.72 6.66 -11.85
N GLN A 8 -2.29 7.74 -12.48
CA GLN A 8 -0.96 7.90 -13.05
C GLN A 8 -0.31 9.12 -12.40
N ARG A 9 0.81 8.89 -11.72
CA ARG A 9 1.57 9.91 -11.01
C ARG A 9 2.99 9.94 -11.57
N THR A 10 3.45 11.12 -11.92
CA THR A 10 4.83 11.34 -12.38
C THR A 10 5.42 12.52 -11.63
N THR A 11 6.56 12.29 -10.99
CA THR A 11 7.38 13.31 -10.34
C THR A 11 8.73 13.40 -11.06
N LYS A 12 9.74 14.04 -10.46
CA LYS A 12 11.11 13.96 -11.02
C LYS A 12 11.80 12.66 -10.60
N GLU A 13 11.34 12.09 -9.50
CA GLU A 13 11.91 10.94 -8.81
C GLU A 13 11.23 9.63 -9.24
N THR A 14 9.93 9.66 -9.54
CA THR A 14 9.13 8.46 -9.79
C THR A 14 8.12 8.58 -10.95
N GLU A 15 7.80 7.45 -11.57
CA GLU A 15 6.66 7.26 -12.48
C GLU A 15 5.86 6.04 -12.01
N ILE A 16 4.56 6.23 -11.75
CA ILE A 16 3.68 5.26 -11.09
C ILE A 16 2.36 5.13 -11.85
N ASP A 17 1.96 3.90 -12.14
CA ASP A 17 0.69 3.53 -12.75
C ASP A 17 -0.04 2.53 -11.84
N ILE A 18 -1.24 2.88 -11.40
CA ILE A 18 -2.07 2.07 -10.51
C ILE A 18 -3.45 1.85 -11.14
N ALA A 19 -3.95 0.62 -11.06
CA ALA A 19 -5.34 0.31 -11.30
C ALA A 19 -5.88 -0.58 -10.18
N LEU A 20 -7.09 -0.29 -9.70
CA LEU A 20 -7.71 -0.93 -8.56
C LEU A 20 -9.17 -1.26 -8.85
N ASP A 21 -9.58 -2.47 -8.46
CA ASP A 21 -10.97 -2.88 -8.27
C ASP A 21 -11.18 -3.40 -6.84
N LEU A 22 -11.97 -2.67 -6.06
CA LEU A 22 -12.30 -3.02 -4.68
C LEU A 22 -13.24 -4.23 -4.58
N ASP A 23 -13.93 -4.59 -5.67
CA ASP A 23 -14.85 -5.73 -5.78
C ASP A 23 -14.22 -6.90 -6.55
N GLY A 24 -12.89 -6.97 -6.52
CA GLY A 24 -12.11 -7.94 -7.28
C GLY A 24 -12.12 -9.38 -6.75
N SER A 25 -11.14 -10.14 -7.21
CA SER A 25 -10.93 -11.56 -6.89
C SER A 25 -9.57 -11.84 -6.26
N GLY A 26 -8.79 -10.79 -5.94
CA GLY A 26 -7.41 -10.92 -5.46
C GLY A 26 -6.37 -11.08 -6.56
N GLN A 27 -6.67 -10.70 -7.82
CA GLN A 27 -5.68 -10.75 -8.92
C GLN A 27 -4.73 -9.56 -8.84
N THR A 28 -3.43 -9.82 -8.91
CA THR A 28 -2.40 -8.81 -8.70
C THR A 28 -1.39 -8.78 -9.85
N ASP A 29 -0.95 -7.57 -10.21
CA ASP A 29 0.12 -7.29 -11.18
C ASP A 29 1.00 -6.17 -10.61
N ILE A 30 2.08 -6.55 -9.93
CA ILE A 30 2.88 -5.64 -9.11
C ILE A 30 4.34 -5.68 -9.58
N ASP A 31 4.88 -4.52 -9.92
CA ASP A 31 6.30 -4.32 -10.20
C ASP A 31 6.72 -2.93 -9.72
N THR A 32 7.49 -2.87 -8.65
CA THR A 32 7.99 -1.60 -8.09
C THR A 32 9.51 -1.45 -8.22
N GLY A 33 10.19 -2.37 -8.91
CA GLY A 33 11.65 -2.50 -8.85
C GLY A 33 12.23 -2.92 -7.49
N LEU A 34 11.38 -3.09 -6.46
CA LEU A 34 11.74 -3.49 -5.09
C LEU A 34 11.00 -4.79 -4.74
N PRO A 35 11.62 -5.98 -4.91
CA PRO A 35 10.92 -7.25 -4.79
C PRO A 35 10.21 -7.49 -3.46
N PHE A 36 10.81 -7.06 -2.34
CA PHE A 36 10.18 -7.17 -1.03
C PHE A 36 8.91 -6.32 -0.93
N PHE A 37 8.98 -5.06 -1.38
CA PHE A 37 7.83 -4.16 -1.38
C PHE A 37 6.74 -4.62 -2.35
N SER A 38 7.13 -5.09 -3.54
CA SER A 38 6.21 -5.70 -4.51
C SER A 38 5.47 -6.90 -3.89
N HIS A 39 6.17 -7.74 -3.11
CA HIS A 39 5.54 -8.84 -2.38
C HIS A 39 4.51 -8.34 -1.35
N MET A 40 4.83 -7.28 -0.59
CA MET A 40 3.89 -6.72 0.40
C MET A 40 2.61 -6.17 -0.27
N LEU A 41 2.73 -5.50 -1.42
CA LEU A 41 1.57 -5.00 -2.18
C LEU A 41 0.76 -6.14 -2.82
N ASP A 42 1.41 -7.22 -3.27
CA ASP A 42 0.72 -8.42 -3.73
C ASP A 42 -0.14 -9.04 -2.61
N GLN A 43 0.39 -9.11 -1.38
CA GLN A 43 -0.36 -9.58 -0.22
C GLN A 43 -1.57 -8.68 0.07
N LEU A 44 -1.42 -7.35 -0.03
CA LEU A 44 -2.51 -6.39 0.14
C LEU A 44 -3.65 -6.66 -0.86
N GLY A 45 -3.32 -6.85 -2.14
CA GLY A 45 -4.30 -7.18 -3.18
C GLY A 45 -4.97 -8.53 -2.93
N ARG A 46 -4.20 -9.60 -2.73
CA ARG A 46 -4.71 -10.96 -2.51
C ARG A 46 -5.63 -11.06 -1.30
N HIS A 47 -5.16 -10.62 -0.14
CA HIS A 47 -5.90 -10.79 1.12
C HIS A 47 -6.99 -9.75 1.33
N GLY A 48 -6.89 -8.59 0.66
CA GLY A 48 -7.99 -7.63 0.56
C GLY A 48 -9.11 -8.07 -0.40
N GLY A 49 -8.85 -9.05 -1.27
CA GLY A 49 -9.76 -9.45 -2.34
C GLY A 49 -9.83 -8.43 -3.47
N PHE A 50 -8.80 -7.59 -3.63
CA PHE A 50 -8.76 -6.54 -4.63
C PHE A 50 -8.12 -7.05 -5.92
N ASN A 51 -8.60 -6.61 -7.07
CA ASN A 51 -7.76 -6.68 -8.27
C ASN A 51 -6.87 -5.43 -8.26
N LEU A 52 -5.56 -5.61 -8.22
CA LEU A 52 -4.61 -4.53 -7.99
C LEU A 52 -3.43 -4.60 -8.97
N LYS A 53 -3.26 -3.54 -9.74
CA LYS A 53 -2.06 -3.26 -10.52
C LYS A 53 -1.28 -2.13 -9.86
N VAL A 54 0.02 -2.30 -9.66
CA VAL A 54 0.94 -1.24 -9.23
C VAL A 54 2.25 -1.41 -9.99
N HIS A 55 2.50 -0.54 -10.97
CA HIS A 55 3.77 -0.45 -11.67
C HIS A 55 4.46 0.85 -11.27
N ALA A 56 5.69 0.77 -10.78
CA ALA A 56 6.46 1.92 -10.35
C ALA A 56 7.91 1.83 -10.83
N THR A 57 8.40 2.92 -11.41
CA THR A 57 9.82 3.15 -11.69
C THR A 57 10.26 4.35 -10.86
N GLY A 58 11.34 4.21 -10.11
CA GLY A 58 11.90 5.32 -9.32
C GLY A 58 13.42 5.31 -9.30
N ASP A 59 13.99 6.31 -8.64
CA ASP A 59 15.43 6.58 -8.49
C ASP A 59 16.11 5.67 -7.45
N LEU A 60 15.97 4.35 -7.61
CA LEU A 60 16.47 3.33 -6.67
C LEU A 60 17.99 3.34 -6.48
N GLU A 61 18.74 4.03 -7.35
CA GLU A 61 20.16 4.30 -7.17
C GLU A 61 20.47 5.28 -6.02
N ILE A 62 19.49 6.08 -5.59
CA ILE A 62 19.58 6.96 -4.42
C ILE A 62 19.23 6.15 -3.17
N ASP A 63 17.97 5.75 -3.06
CA ASP A 63 17.44 4.78 -2.09
C ASP A 63 16.00 4.38 -2.48
N ALA A 64 15.33 3.59 -1.62
CA ALA A 64 13.96 3.15 -1.85
C ALA A 64 12.88 4.17 -1.40
N HIS A 65 13.25 5.29 -0.76
CA HIS A 65 12.33 6.17 -0.04
C HIS A 65 11.29 6.78 -0.97
N HIS A 66 11.73 7.48 -2.03
CA HIS A 66 10.81 8.16 -2.95
C HIS A 66 9.84 7.17 -3.61
N THR A 67 10.35 6.01 -4.03
CA THR A 67 9.51 4.97 -4.65
C THR A 67 8.44 4.47 -3.68
N VAL A 68 8.79 4.19 -2.43
CA VAL A 68 7.85 3.67 -1.43
C VAL A 68 6.83 4.73 -1.02
N GLU A 69 7.26 5.97 -0.78
CA GLU A 69 6.39 7.09 -0.42
C GLU A 69 5.40 7.41 -1.54
N ASP A 70 5.89 7.63 -2.78
CA ASP A 70 5.03 8.02 -3.90
C ASP A 70 4.05 6.90 -4.29
N VAL A 71 4.43 5.62 -4.13
CA VAL A 71 3.49 4.50 -4.28
C VAL A 71 2.42 4.55 -3.20
N GLY A 72 2.78 4.85 -1.95
CA GLY A 72 1.82 5.07 -0.86
C GLY A 72 0.82 6.16 -1.20
N ILE A 73 1.28 7.32 -1.65
CA ILE A 73 0.43 8.45 -2.07
C ILE A 73 -0.51 8.04 -3.20
N ALA A 74 0.04 7.54 -4.31
CA ALA A 74 -0.74 7.20 -5.50
C ALA A 74 -1.78 6.11 -5.21
N LEU A 75 -1.43 5.12 -4.38
CA LEU A 75 -2.31 4.04 -3.99
C LEU A 75 -3.44 4.55 -3.08
N GLY A 76 -3.12 5.37 -2.07
CA GLY A 76 -4.11 6.00 -1.18
C GLY A 76 -5.14 6.83 -1.95
N GLU A 77 -4.67 7.66 -2.89
CA GLU A 77 -5.52 8.42 -3.80
C GLU A 77 -6.42 7.52 -4.65
N THR A 78 -5.88 6.42 -5.18
CA THR A 78 -6.64 5.45 -5.99
C THR A 78 -7.72 4.76 -5.15
N PHE A 79 -7.40 4.32 -3.93
CA PHE A 79 -8.39 3.76 -3.00
C PHE A 79 -9.49 4.78 -2.70
N ARG A 80 -9.13 6.03 -2.41
CA ARG A 80 -10.09 7.10 -2.14
C ARG A 80 -11.03 7.31 -3.32
N ALA A 81 -10.52 7.32 -4.54
CA ALA A 81 -11.31 7.44 -5.76
C ALA A 81 -12.25 6.24 -5.95
N ALA A 82 -11.75 5.01 -5.78
CA ALA A 82 -12.55 3.79 -5.95
C ALA A 82 -13.69 3.67 -4.91
N TRP A 83 -13.48 4.20 -3.71
CA TRP A 83 -14.51 4.23 -2.64
C TRP A 83 -15.64 5.24 -2.89
N GLY A 84 -15.39 6.29 -3.67
CA GLY A 84 -16.38 7.34 -3.96
C GLY A 84 -17.02 7.95 -2.70
N GLU A 85 -18.35 8.01 -2.68
CA GLU A 85 -19.12 8.59 -1.57
C GLU A 85 -19.11 7.76 -0.27
N LYS A 86 -18.62 6.50 -0.31
CA LYS A 86 -18.59 5.58 0.86
C LYS A 86 -19.95 5.35 1.53
N ARG A 87 -21.07 5.57 0.83
CA ARG A 87 -22.41 5.34 1.37
C ARG A 87 -22.73 3.84 1.40
N GLY A 88 -23.23 3.37 2.55
CA GLY A 88 -23.63 1.96 2.71
C GLY A 88 -22.47 0.97 2.93
N VAL A 89 -21.24 1.46 3.10
CA VAL A 89 -20.07 0.61 3.34
C VAL A 89 -19.97 0.26 4.83
N ARG A 90 -19.36 -0.88 5.14
CA ARG A 90 -18.90 -1.17 6.51
C ARG A 90 -17.74 -0.24 6.83
N ARG A 91 -18.04 0.84 7.56
CA ARG A 91 -17.09 1.92 7.86
C ARG A 91 -15.96 1.52 8.79
N PHE A 92 -16.26 0.68 9.79
CA PHE A 92 -15.32 0.27 10.84
C PHE A 92 -15.00 -1.22 10.73
N ALA A 93 -13.73 -1.54 10.88
CA ALA A 93 -13.24 -2.91 10.94
C ALA A 93 -12.01 -2.99 11.86
N SER A 94 -11.86 -4.12 12.53
CA SER A 94 -10.59 -4.55 13.11
C SER A 94 -10.30 -5.98 12.69
N ASN A 95 -9.02 -6.31 12.56
CA ASN A 95 -8.59 -7.67 12.31
C ASN A 95 -7.20 -7.91 12.90
N CYS A 96 -6.96 -9.13 13.36
CA CYS A 96 -5.64 -9.58 13.83
C CYS A 96 -5.17 -10.71 12.93
N VAL A 97 -3.96 -10.58 12.39
CA VAL A 97 -3.38 -11.55 11.45
C VAL A 97 -2.05 -12.06 12.02
N PRO A 98 -1.92 -13.38 12.25
CA PRO A 98 -0.65 -13.98 12.67
C PRO A 98 0.20 -14.41 11.48
N LEU A 99 1.53 -14.36 11.65
CA LEU A 99 2.53 -14.99 10.79
C LEU A 99 3.67 -15.50 11.68
N ASP A 100 3.80 -16.83 11.79
CA ASP A 100 4.71 -17.48 12.74
C ASP A 100 4.55 -16.95 14.18
N GLU A 101 5.61 -16.43 14.81
CA GLU A 101 5.56 -15.85 16.16
C GLU A 101 4.98 -14.43 16.21
N ALA A 102 4.83 -13.76 15.06
CA ALA A 102 4.34 -12.38 14.98
C ALA A 102 2.81 -12.34 14.85
N ALA A 103 2.20 -11.33 15.46
CA ALA A 103 0.77 -11.03 15.31
C ALA A 103 0.58 -9.51 15.18
N VAL A 104 -0.15 -9.09 14.15
CA VAL A 104 -0.43 -7.66 13.88
C VAL A 104 -1.94 -7.43 13.96
N GLU A 105 -2.35 -6.40 14.71
CA GLU A 105 -3.74 -5.89 14.70
C GLU A 105 -3.82 -4.61 13.87
N VAL A 106 -4.85 -4.52 13.03
CA VAL A 106 -5.20 -3.29 12.30
C VAL A 106 -6.62 -2.89 12.66
N VAL A 107 -6.82 -1.62 13.01
CA VAL A 107 -8.13 -0.99 13.26
C VAL A 107 -8.34 0.14 12.27
N LEU A 108 -9.40 0.05 11.46
CA LEU A 108 -9.68 0.97 10.35
C LEU A 108 -11.02 1.70 10.54
N ASP A 109 -11.00 3.02 10.35
CA ASP A 109 -12.17 3.88 10.18
C ASP A 109 -12.11 4.58 8.81
N LEU A 110 -13.03 4.25 7.90
CA LEU A 110 -13.22 4.98 6.63
C LEU A 110 -13.89 6.35 6.87
N SER A 111 -13.16 7.23 7.56
CA SER A 111 -13.71 8.41 8.24
C SER A 111 -13.72 9.69 7.41
N GLY A 112 -12.87 9.75 6.38
CA GLY A 112 -12.56 10.98 5.64
C GLY A 112 -11.63 11.95 6.37
N ARG A 113 -11.12 11.60 7.55
CA ARG A 113 -10.08 12.32 8.28
C ARG A 113 -8.79 11.50 8.25
N PRO A 114 -7.71 12.00 7.61
CA PRO A 114 -6.45 11.27 7.52
C PRO A 114 -5.81 11.16 8.90
N TYR A 115 -5.40 9.95 9.27
CA TYR A 115 -4.73 9.65 10.55
C TYR A 115 -4.08 8.26 10.50
N LEU A 116 -2.85 8.15 11.01
CA LEU A 116 -2.16 6.88 11.25
C LEU A 116 -1.68 6.85 12.71
N HIS A 117 -1.97 5.75 13.38
CA HIS A 117 -1.27 5.34 14.59
C HIS A 117 -0.53 4.04 14.28
N TYR A 118 0.78 4.01 14.56
CA TYR A 118 1.66 2.92 14.20
C TYR A 118 2.44 2.49 15.45
N GLU A 119 2.20 1.27 15.91
CA GLU A 119 2.80 0.69 17.12
C GLU A 119 3.42 -0.67 16.77
N VAL A 120 4.31 -0.69 15.78
CA VAL A 120 5.10 -1.87 15.42
C VAL A 120 6.54 -1.62 15.82
N GLU A 121 7.06 -2.44 16.73
CA GLU A 121 8.47 -2.38 17.10
C GLU A 121 9.35 -2.83 15.93
N PHE A 122 10.42 -2.08 15.66
CA PHE A 122 11.35 -2.45 14.60
C PHE A 122 12.19 -3.66 15.03
N PRO A 123 12.26 -4.73 14.23
CA PRO A 123 12.97 -5.96 14.61
C PRO A 123 14.51 -5.84 14.62
N GLY A 124 15.07 -4.63 14.48
CA GLY A 124 16.52 -4.41 14.43
C GLY A 124 17.12 -4.74 13.06
N GLU A 125 17.46 -3.68 12.32
CA GLU A 125 18.46 -3.54 11.24
C GLU A 125 18.52 -4.50 10.03
N LYS A 126 17.81 -5.64 9.99
CA LYS A 126 17.94 -6.53 8.82
C LYS A 126 17.29 -5.92 7.58
N ILE A 127 18.11 -5.38 6.69
CA ILE A 127 17.74 -5.02 5.33
C ILE A 127 17.19 -6.24 4.60
N LEU A 128 16.06 -6.06 3.90
CA LEU A 128 15.32 -7.13 3.24
C LEU A 128 15.43 -7.02 1.72
N GLY A 129 15.43 -8.17 1.05
CA GLY A 129 15.41 -8.22 -0.42
C GLY A 129 16.71 -7.76 -1.10
N ASP A 130 16.66 -7.80 -2.43
CA ASP A 130 17.69 -7.30 -3.35
C ASP A 130 16.95 -6.78 -4.61
N PRO A 131 16.93 -5.46 -4.90
CA PRO A 131 17.61 -4.37 -4.18
C PRO A 131 17.18 -4.22 -2.70
N PRO A 132 18.04 -3.62 -1.85
CA PRO A 132 17.81 -3.53 -0.41
C PRO A 132 16.58 -2.68 -0.07
N PHE A 133 15.74 -3.20 0.83
CA PHE A 133 14.59 -2.53 1.40
C PHE A 133 14.76 -2.35 2.91
N ASP A 134 14.65 -1.10 3.39
CA ASP A 134 14.64 -0.78 4.81
C ASP A 134 13.22 -0.99 5.38
N PRO A 135 13.02 -1.90 6.36
CA PRO A 135 11.73 -2.11 7.01
C PRO A 135 11.09 -0.84 7.62
N GLN A 136 11.88 0.19 7.92
CA GLN A 136 11.37 1.47 8.42
C GLN A 136 10.47 2.19 7.42
N LEU A 137 10.65 1.94 6.11
CA LEU A 137 9.83 2.54 5.06
C LEU A 137 8.38 2.04 5.08
N VAL A 138 8.07 0.97 5.82
CA VAL A 138 6.68 0.48 5.96
C VAL A 138 5.81 1.49 6.69
N GLU A 139 6.33 2.17 7.73
CA GLU A 139 5.57 3.22 8.41
C GLU A 139 5.32 4.40 7.47
N GLU A 140 6.33 4.80 6.70
CA GLU A 140 6.21 5.91 5.75
C GLU A 140 5.25 5.60 4.59
N PHE A 141 5.26 4.36 4.08
CA PHE A 141 4.25 3.91 3.13
C PHE A 141 2.82 4.09 3.67
N TRP A 142 2.56 3.62 4.90
CA TRP A 142 1.23 3.74 5.49
C TRP A 142 0.88 5.20 5.80
N ARG A 143 1.87 6.01 6.22
CA ARG A 143 1.67 7.43 6.45
C ARG A 143 1.25 8.13 5.17
N ALA A 144 1.94 7.86 4.05
CA ALA A 144 1.58 8.35 2.73
C ALA A 144 0.20 7.85 2.27
N PHE A 145 -0.11 6.57 2.48
CA PHE A 145 -1.37 5.94 2.06
C PHE A 145 -2.62 6.54 2.72
N VAL A 146 -2.54 6.92 4.00
CA VAL A 146 -3.72 7.40 4.75
C VAL A 146 -4.04 8.88 4.54
N MET A 147 -3.14 9.64 3.89
CA MET A 147 -3.26 11.09 3.69
C MET A 147 -4.29 11.44 2.60
#